data_AF-A0A9P0TZZ5-F1
#
_entry.id   AF-A0A9P0TZZ5-F1
#
_cell.length_a   1.000
_cell.length_b   1.000
_cell.length_c   1.000
_cell.angle_alpha   90.00
_cell.angle_beta   90.00
_cell.angle_gamma   90.00
#
_symmetry.space_group_name_H-M   'P 1'
#
loop_
_entity.id
_entity.type
_entity.pdbx_description
1 polymer ?
#
loop_
_entity_poly.entity_id
_entity_poly.type
_entity_poly.pdbx_seq_one_letter_code
_entity_poly.pdbx_strand_id
1 'polypeptide(L)'
;MKALTIFLFAAVIVAVSCRPDKPDLKQLKAEAARKKACLHDCGSAKFEPICAGKQGEKPKSFGSECVLNNYNCENKETLQKISKGECKGSDGIRLS
;
A
#
# COMPACT_ATOMS: atom_id res chain seq x y z
N MET A 1 -28.41 8.51 -46.53
CA MET A 1 -27.89 9.61 -45.68
C MET A 1 -28.06 9.36 -44.17
N LYS A 2 -29.22 8.89 -43.67
CA LYS A 2 -29.47 8.63 -42.22
C LYS A 2 -28.62 7.51 -41.59
N ALA A 3 -28.29 6.46 -42.33
CA ALA A 3 -27.46 5.36 -41.81
C ALA A 3 -25.99 5.77 -41.59
N LEU A 4 -25.47 6.66 -42.44
CA LEU A 4 -24.10 7.16 -42.34
C LEU A 4 -23.91 8.05 -41.10
N THR A 5 -24.91 8.89 -40.80
CA THR A 5 -24.90 9.73 -39.60
C THR A 5 -25.02 8.92 -38.31
N ILE A 6 -25.80 7.83 -38.30
CA ILE A 6 -25.89 6.93 -37.14
C ILE A 6 -24.56 6.22 -36.88
N PHE A 7 -23.90 5.73 -37.93
CA PHE A 7 -22.58 5.10 -37.81
C PHE A 7 -21.51 6.06 -37.30
N LEU A 8 -21.50 7.31 -37.78
CA LEU A 8 -20.57 8.33 -37.30
C LEU A 8 -20.80 8.67 -35.82
N PHE A 9 -22.05 8.79 -35.39
CA PHE A 9 -22.37 9.03 -33.97
C PHE A 9 -21.97 7.84 -33.09
N ALA A 10 -22.23 6.60 -33.52
CA ALA A 10 -21.83 5.41 -32.78
C ALA A 10 -20.30 5.31 -32.63
N ALA A 11 -19.53 5.63 -33.67
CA ALA A 11 -18.07 5.62 -33.62
C ALA A 11 -17.50 6.68 -32.66
N VAL A 12 -18.11 7.86 -32.60
CA VAL A 12 -17.68 8.94 -31.69
C VAL A 12 -17.97 8.57 -30.22
N ILE A 13 -19.10 7.92 -29.93
CA ILE A 13 -19.46 7.49 -28.57
C ILE A 13 -18.45 6.45 -28.05
N VAL A 14 -18.10 5.45 -28.86
CA VAL A 14 -17.11 4.41 -28.49
C VAL A 14 -15.72 5.02 -28.24
N ALA A 15 -15.30 5.99 -29.05
CA ALA A 15 -14.02 6.67 -28.89
C ALA A 15 -13.95 7.57 -27.63
N VAL A 16 -15.09 8.09 -27.15
CA VAL A 16 -15.17 8.87 -25.90
C VAL A 16 -15.12 7.95 -24.67
N SER A 17 -15.75 6.77 -24.73
CA SER A 17 -15.75 5.79 -23.62
C SER A 17 -14.46 4.98 -23.47
N CYS A 18 -13.61 4.90 -24.49
CA CYS A 18 -12.33 4.19 -24.43
C CYS A 18 -11.13 5.09 -24.05
N ARG A 19 -11.36 6.30 -23.53
CA ARG A 19 -10.24 7.09 -23.00
C ARG A 19 -9.79 6.46 -21.67
N PRO A 20 -8.55 5.95 -21.56
CA PRO A 20 -8.05 5.43 -20.31
C PRO A 20 -8.06 6.54 -19.27
N ASP A 21 -8.76 6.28 -18.19
CA ASP A 21 -8.99 7.17 -17.08
C ASP A 21 -7.65 7.67 -16.49
N LYS A 22 -7.33 8.94 -16.77
CA LYS A 22 -6.31 9.74 -16.05
C LYS A 22 -6.45 9.81 -14.51
N PRO A 23 -7.59 9.51 -13.83
CA PRO A 23 -7.64 9.51 -12.35
C PRO A 23 -6.64 8.59 -11.66
N ASP A 24 -6.17 7.52 -12.30
CA ASP A 24 -5.32 6.51 -11.64
C ASP A 24 -3.96 7.08 -11.19
N LEU A 25 -3.30 7.89 -12.03
CA LEU A 25 -2.01 8.50 -11.69
C LEU A 25 -2.10 9.53 -10.54
N LYS A 26 -3.24 10.23 -10.43
CA LYS A 26 -3.46 11.17 -9.33
C LYS A 26 -3.69 10.42 -8.02
N GLN A 27 -4.44 9.33 -8.06
CA GLN A 27 -4.67 8.48 -6.89
C GLN A 27 -3.38 7.80 -6.43
N LEU A 28 -2.64 7.18 -7.35
CA LEU A 28 -1.34 6.55 -7.05
C LEU A 28 -0.33 7.54 -6.46
N LYS A 29 -0.29 8.79 -6.95
CA LYS A 29 0.57 9.84 -6.37
C LYS A 29 0.11 10.25 -4.97
N ALA A 30 -1.19 10.34 -4.72
CA ALA A 30 -1.72 10.65 -3.40
C ALA A 30 -1.45 9.51 -2.41
N GLU A 31 -1.56 8.25 -2.84
CA GLU A 31 -1.20 7.08 -2.04
C GLU A 31 0.31 7.01 -1.78
N ALA A 32 1.14 7.25 -2.80
CA ALA A 32 2.59 7.29 -2.64
C ALA A 32 3.02 8.45 -1.72
N ALA A 33 2.39 9.62 -1.83
CA ALA A 33 2.64 10.76 -0.94
C ALA A 33 2.24 10.44 0.50
N ARG A 34 1.14 9.72 0.71
CA ARG A 34 0.72 9.23 2.03
C ARG A 34 1.68 8.20 2.61
N LYS A 35 2.10 7.22 1.81
CA LYS A 35 3.14 6.25 2.23
C LYS A 35 4.43 6.97 2.61
N LYS A 36 4.87 7.93 1.78
CA LYS A 36 6.06 8.75 2.05
C LYS A 36 5.94 9.60 3.32
N ALA A 37 4.73 10.05 3.69
CA ALA A 37 4.50 10.77 4.93
C ALA A 37 4.63 9.87 6.18
N CYS A 38 4.35 8.57 6.02
CA CYS A 38 4.45 7.56 7.07
C CYS A 38 5.82 6.89 7.16
N LEU A 39 6.60 6.92 6.08
CA LEU A 39 7.91 6.27 5.98
C LEU A 39 8.97 7.12 6.69
N HIS A 40 9.31 6.73 7.91
CA HIS A 40 10.50 7.23 8.57
C HIS A 40 11.75 6.50 8.08
N ASP A 41 12.86 7.22 7.99
CA ASP A 41 14.16 6.63 7.69
C ASP A 41 14.60 5.73 8.86
N CYS A 42 14.51 4.42 8.64
CA CYS A 42 14.96 3.41 9.60
C CYS A 42 16.40 2.95 9.31
N GLY A 43 17.14 3.61 8.41
CA GLY A 43 18.51 3.21 8.03
C GLY A 43 19.52 3.38 9.16
N SER A 44 19.24 4.30 10.09
CA SER A 44 20.01 4.48 11.33
C SER A 44 19.52 3.62 12.50
N ALA A 45 18.35 3.00 12.38
CA ALA A 45 17.82 2.12 13.41
C ALA A 45 18.61 0.81 13.43
N LYS A 46 18.97 0.34 14.62
CA LYS A 46 19.61 -0.97 14.78
C LYS A 46 18.65 -2.05 14.29
N PHE A 47 19.20 -3.05 13.59
CA PHE A 47 18.45 -4.24 13.21
C PHE A 47 18.16 -5.06 14.48
N GLU A 48 16.96 -4.90 15.00
CA GLU A 48 16.44 -5.56 16.19
C GLU A 48 15.11 -6.21 15.82
N PRO A 49 15.12 -7.48 15.39
CA PRO A 49 13.90 -8.15 14.99
C PRO A 49 12.92 -8.19 16.17
N ILE A 50 11.67 -7.83 15.90
CA ILE A 50 10.56 -7.84 16.85
C ILE A 50 9.37 -8.55 16.26
N CYS A 51 8.62 -9.20 17.14
CA CYS A 51 7.36 -9.82 16.82
C CYS A 51 6.25 -8.87 17.23
N ALA A 52 5.45 -8.41 16.27
CA ALA A 52 4.33 -7.54 16.54
C ALA A 52 3.04 -8.08 15.96
N GLY A 53 1.96 -7.90 16.70
CA GLY A 53 0.66 -8.45 16.34
C GLY A 53 -0.46 -7.73 17.07
N LYS A 54 -1.68 -8.17 16.78
CA LYS A 54 -2.90 -7.72 17.43
C LYS A 54 -3.72 -8.94 17.82
N GLN A 55 -4.57 -8.81 18.83
CA GLN A 55 -5.47 -9.89 19.23
C GLN A 55 -6.36 -10.33 18.05
N GLY A 56 -6.32 -11.62 17.73
CA GLY A 56 -7.11 -12.22 16.66
C GLY A 56 -6.43 -12.25 15.28
N GLU A 57 -5.24 -11.67 15.13
CA GLU A 57 -4.49 -11.66 13.87
C GLU A 57 -3.17 -12.42 13.97
N LYS A 58 -2.67 -12.92 12.83
CA LYS A 58 -1.37 -13.57 12.79
C LYS A 58 -0.28 -12.55 13.10
N PRO A 59 0.62 -12.84 14.05
CA PRO A 59 1.69 -11.92 14.40
C PRO A 59 2.73 -11.89 13.26
N LYS A 60 3.28 -10.70 13.02
CA LYS A 60 4.21 -10.40 11.94
C LYS A 60 5.57 -9.99 12.50
N SER A 61 6.63 -10.35 11.78
CA SER A 61 8.00 -10.02 12.17
C SER A 61 8.47 -8.75 11.50
N PHE A 62 9.07 -7.85 12.27
CA PHE A 62 9.61 -6.57 11.81
C PHE A 62 11.09 -6.49 12.21
N GLY A 63 11.91 -5.89 11.37
CA GLY A 63 13.37 -5.78 11.59
C GLY A 63 13.75 -4.73 12.61
N SER A 64 12.83 -3.84 12.99
CA SER A 64 12.98 -2.90 14.10
C SER A 64 11.61 -2.32 14.50
N GLU A 65 11.58 -1.62 15.63
CA GLU A 65 10.40 -0.85 16.07
C GLU A 65 10.08 0.31 15.12
N CYS A 66 11.09 0.86 14.43
CA CYS A 66 10.89 1.87 13.39
C CYS A 66 10.09 1.31 12.20
N VAL A 67 10.44 0.12 11.72
CA VAL A 67 9.73 -0.53 10.59
C VAL A 67 8.29 -0.91 11.00
N LEU A 68 8.08 -1.32 12.25
CA LEU A 68 6.74 -1.54 12.79
C LEU A 68 5.89 -0.27 12.74
N ASN A 69 6.44 0.86 13.17
CA ASN A 69 5.72 2.14 13.18
C ASN A 69 5.40 2.62 11.75
N ASN A 70 6.33 2.48 10.81
CA ASN A 70 6.09 2.76 9.39
C ASN A 70 4.93 1.90 8.87
N TYR A 71 4.96 0.59 9.14
CA TYR A 71 3.90 -0.33 8.73
C TYR A 71 2.54 0.05 9.31
N ASN A 72 2.49 0.35 10.61
CA ASN A 72 1.28 0.77 11.29
C ASN A 72 0.70 2.04 10.65
N CYS A 73 1.55 3.03 10.34
CA CYS A 73 1.12 4.26 9.69
C CYS A 73 0.63 4.02 8.26
N GLU A 74 1.37 3.26 7.44
CA GLU A 74 1.02 2.98 6.04
C GLU A 74 -0.28 2.20 5.90
N ASN A 75 -0.51 1.22 6.77
CA ASN A 75 -1.63 0.29 6.68
C ASN A 75 -2.79 0.68 7.60
N LYS A 76 -2.65 1.77 8.37
CA LYS A 76 -3.58 2.17 9.44
C LYS A 76 -3.83 1.05 10.45
N GLU A 77 -2.76 0.32 10.73
CA GLU A 77 -2.74 -0.79 11.67
C GLU A 77 -2.24 -0.33 13.03
N THR A 78 -2.55 -1.11 14.06
CA THR A 78 -2.14 -0.85 15.44
C THR A 78 -1.44 -2.06 16.04
N LEU A 79 -0.55 -2.67 15.27
CA LEU A 79 0.24 -3.81 15.72
C LEU A 79 1.15 -3.37 16.87
N GLN A 80 1.13 -4.14 17.95
CA GLN A 80 1.97 -3.87 19.12
C GLN A 80 3.06 -4.93 19.23
N LYS A 81 4.22 -4.53 19.73
CA LYS A 81 5.31 -5.45 20.05
C LYS A 81 4.85 -6.46 21.11
N ILE A 82 4.86 -7.73 20.74
CA ILE A 82 4.53 -8.86 21.61
C ILE A 82 5.80 -9.43 22.22
N SER A 83 6.84 -9.64 21.39
CA SER A 83 8.10 -10.23 21.82
C SER A 83 9.28 -9.61 21.09
N LYS A 84 10.46 -9.70 21.72
CA LYS A 84 11.74 -9.51 21.02
C LYS A 84 12.04 -10.76 20.19
N GLY A 85 12.59 -10.57 19.00
CA GLY A 85 12.83 -11.63 18.01
C GLY A 85 11.69 -11.83 17.02
N GLU A 86 11.92 -12.67 16.03
CA GLU A 86 10.93 -13.09 15.03
C GLU A 86 9.73 -13.81 15.67
N CYS A 87 8.54 -13.60 15.11
CA CYS A 87 7.35 -14.37 15.43
C CYS A 87 7.48 -15.82 14.95
N LYS A 88 7.20 -16.76 15.85
CA LYS A 88 7.20 -18.20 15.55
C LYS A 88 6.12 -18.51 14.50
N GLY A 89 6.54 -18.87 13.28
CA GLY A 89 5.64 -19.20 12.18
C GLY A 89 5.16 -18.01 11.33
N SER A 90 5.84 -16.87 11.36
CA SER A 90 5.56 -15.76 10.41
C SER A 90 6.24 -15.96 9.07
N ASP A 91 5.65 -15.43 8.00
CA ASP A 91 6.13 -15.51 6.61
C ASP A 91 7.41 -14.67 6.30
N GLY A 92 8.12 -14.18 7.33
CA GLY A 92 9.41 -13.47 7.20
C GLY A 92 9.47 -12.10 7.89
N ILE A 93 10.67 -11.53 7.95
CA ILE A 93 10.98 -10.26 8.63
C ILE A 93 10.88 -9.09 7.63
N ARG A 94 10.01 -8.11 7.92
CA ARG A 94 9.95 -6.85 7.17
C ARG A 94 11.08 -5.91 7.59
N LEU A 95 11.88 -5.42 6.64
CA LEU A 95 13.04 -4.56 6.89
C LEU A 95 12.86 -3.08 6.50
N SER A 96 11.77 -2.76 5.81
CA SER A 96 11.51 -1.45 5.17
C SER A 96 10.04 -1.09 5.23
#